data_AF-A0A936MF07-F1
#
_entry.id   AF-A0A936MF07-F1
#
_cell.length_a   1.000
_cell.length_b   1.000
_cell.length_c   1.000
_cell.angle_alpha   90.00
_cell.angle_beta   90.00
_cell.angle_gamma   90.00
#
_symmetry.space_group_name_H-M   'P 1'
#
loop_
_entity.id
_entity.type
_entity.pdbx_description
1 polymer ?
#
loop_
_entity_poly.entity_id
_entity_poly.type
_entity_poly.pdbx_seq_one_letter_code
_entity_poly.pdbx_strand_id
1 'polypeptide(L)'
;MEQLALGAETGTAELSVSDELNIFSTMSDRWKSTQGFGNYTEWNTTETVKMDTIDSLIDKYSLPKFCKIDVEGYEKNVLAGLHHKIPYISFEFTSIFFDDAEECLSLLSELGNTEYNVSFGESMQLNLNKWVTKEELIAYIRKNEGAWGDIYVHSK
;
A
#
# COMPACT_ATOMS: atom_id res chain seq x y z
N MET A 1 -17.79 -9.80 3.93
CA MET A 1 -16.99 -8.60 3.60
C MET A 1 -17.01 -7.74 4.84
N GLU A 2 -15.83 -7.44 5.40
CA GLU A 2 -15.72 -6.52 6.54
C GLU A 2 -15.82 -5.08 6.02
N GLN A 3 -16.51 -4.20 6.75
CA GLN A 3 -16.55 -2.76 6.47
C GLN A 3 -15.74 -2.04 7.54
N LEU A 4 -14.42 -2.10 7.41
CA LEU A 4 -13.46 -1.49 8.32
C LEU A 4 -12.22 -1.05 7.56
N ALA A 5 -11.53 -0.07 8.11
CA ALA A 5 -10.20 0.33 7.67
C ALA A 5 -9.12 -0.50 8.35
N LEU A 6 -7.95 -0.60 7.72
CA LEU A 6 -6.78 -1.23 8.31
C LEU A 6 -5.72 -0.18 8.65
N GLY A 7 -5.04 -0.37 9.77
CA GLY A 7 -3.96 0.50 10.23
C GLY A 7 -3.02 -0.23 11.18
N ALA A 8 -2.17 0.55 11.85
CA ALA A 8 -1.14 0.03 12.76
C ALA A 8 -1.74 -0.55 14.06
N GLU A 9 -2.91 -0.06 14.44
CA GLU A 9 -3.61 -0.44 15.67
C GLU A 9 -5.13 -0.42 15.48
N THR A 10 -5.87 -1.04 16.40
CA THR A 10 -7.33 -1.02 16.39
C THR A 10 -7.87 0.33 16.88
N GLY A 11 -9.00 0.78 16.35
CA GLY A 11 -9.63 2.00 16.83
C GLY A 11 -10.68 2.55 15.88
N THR A 12 -10.66 3.86 15.69
CA THR A 12 -11.45 4.56 14.68
C THR A 12 -10.55 5.54 13.92
N ALA A 13 -10.84 5.74 12.64
CA ALA A 13 -10.12 6.69 11.81
C ALA A 13 -11.10 7.54 10.99
N GLU A 14 -10.62 8.68 10.51
CA GLU A 14 -11.35 9.51 9.56
C GLU A 14 -10.96 9.12 8.14
N LEU A 15 -11.94 8.60 7.39
CA LEU A 15 -11.82 8.34 5.97
C LEU A 15 -12.36 9.55 5.22
N SER A 16 -11.52 10.20 4.43
CA SER A 16 -11.98 11.23 3.50
C SER A 16 -12.48 10.55 2.24
N VAL A 17 -13.75 10.78 1.93
CA VAL A 17 -14.46 10.15 0.82
C VAL A 17 -14.41 11.06 -0.39
N SER A 18 -14.03 10.50 -1.52
CA SER A 18 -14.06 11.18 -2.80
C SER A 18 -15.44 10.97 -3.45
N ASP A 19 -16.22 12.05 -3.55
CA ASP A 19 -17.57 12.03 -4.13
C ASP A 19 -17.56 11.90 -5.66
N GLU A 20 -16.48 12.33 -6.32
CA GLU A 20 -16.34 12.30 -7.78
C GLU A 20 -15.71 11.01 -8.31
N LEU A 21 -14.73 10.48 -7.58
CA LEU A 21 -13.98 9.27 -7.95
C LEU A 21 -13.78 8.41 -6.71
N ASN A 22 -14.73 7.51 -6.49
CA ASN A 22 -14.80 6.60 -5.34
C ASN A 22 -13.58 5.70 -5.14
N ILE A 23 -12.69 5.58 -6.12
CA ILE A 23 -11.39 4.90 -5.99
C ILE A 23 -10.40 5.66 -5.11
N PHE A 24 -10.49 7.00 -4.98
CA PHE A 24 -9.49 7.82 -4.30
C PHE A 24 -9.75 8.09 -2.81
N SER A 25 -10.67 7.37 -2.17
CA SER A 25 -10.95 7.59 -0.75
C SER A 25 -9.73 7.20 0.09
N THR A 26 -9.34 8.04 1.05
CA THR A 26 -8.08 7.84 1.78
C THR A 26 -8.17 8.27 3.24
N MET A 27 -7.31 7.69 4.07
CA MET A 27 -7.01 8.17 5.44
C MET A 27 -5.70 8.96 5.50
N SER A 28 -5.03 9.18 4.36
CA SER A 28 -3.74 9.87 4.27
C SER A 28 -3.90 11.36 3.98
N ASP A 29 -3.60 12.21 4.96
CA ASP A 29 -3.57 13.67 4.76
C ASP A 29 -2.54 14.10 3.69
N ARG A 30 -1.44 13.35 3.57
CA ARG A 30 -0.43 13.58 2.55
C ARG A 30 -0.99 13.30 1.15
N TRP A 31 -1.72 12.20 1.00
CA TRP A 31 -2.42 11.90 -0.24
C TRP A 31 -3.43 12.97 -0.61
N LYS A 32 -4.20 13.49 0.36
CA LYS A 32 -5.19 14.55 0.09
C LYS A 32 -4.57 15.88 -0.35
N SER A 33 -3.45 16.25 0.30
CA SER A 33 -2.80 17.55 0.09
C SER A 33 -1.97 17.61 -1.19
N THR A 34 -1.49 16.46 -1.66
CA THR A 34 -0.82 16.36 -2.94
C THR A 34 -1.90 16.00 -3.94
N GLN A 35 -2.16 16.86 -4.93
CA GLN A 35 -3.20 16.63 -5.94
C GLN A 35 -2.82 15.47 -6.88
N GLY A 36 -2.63 14.26 -6.32
CA GLY A 36 -1.80 13.18 -6.83
C GLY A 36 -2.14 12.74 -8.24
N PHE A 37 -3.38 12.98 -8.67
CA PHE A 37 -3.84 12.71 -10.03
C PHE A 37 -4.81 13.79 -10.57
N GLY A 38 -4.69 15.04 -10.08
CA GLY A 38 -5.35 16.23 -10.64
C GLY A 38 -6.22 17.03 -9.65
N ASN A 39 -6.77 18.17 -10.11
CA ASN A 39 -7.66 19.07 -9.36
C ASN A 39 -9.07 18.48 -9.08
N TYR A 40 -9.24 17.15 -9.13
CA TYR A 40 -10.53 16.49 -9.31
C TYR A 40 -11.12 15.89 -8.04
N THR A 41 -10.63 16.30 -6.86
CA THR A 41 -11.14 15.75 -5.60
C THR A 41 -11.43 16.88 -4.63
N GLU A 42 -12.71 17.21 -4.51
CA GLU A 42 -13.19 17.96 -3.36
C GLU A 42 -13.35 16.97 -2.18
N TRP A 43 -12.57 17.14 -1.12
CA TRP A 43 -12.64 16.34 0.10
C TRP A 43 -13.78 16.83 1.01
N ASN A 44 -15.00 16.89 0.48
CA ASN A 44 -16.14 17.48 1.18
C ASN A 44 -16.78 16.54 2.20
N THR A 45 -16.53 15.24 2.05
CA THR A 45 -17.14 14.20 2.87
C THR A 45 -16.06 13.47 3.68
N THR A 46 -16.26 13.39 5.00
CA THR A 46 -15.45 12.58 5.91
C THR A 46 -16.36 11.63 6.68
N GLU A 47 -15.96 10.38 6.77
CA GLU A 47 -16.65 9.36 7.53
C GLU A 47 -15.75 8.81 8.65
N THR A 48 -16.32 8.63 9.85
CA THR A 48 -15.64 7.91 10.91
C THR A 48 -15.84 6.41 10.72
N VAL A 49 -14.75 5.70 10.45
CA VAL A 49 -14.77 4.25 10.21
C VAL A 49 -14.10 3.51 11.36
N LYS A 50 -14.56 2.28 11.64
CA LYS A 50 -13.84 1.38 12.54
C LYS A 50 -12.51 0.98 11.88
N MET A 51 -11.45 0.96 12.66
CA MET A 51 -10.11 0.54 12.24
C MET A 51 -9.70 -0.74 12.98
N ASP A 52 -9.04 -1.64 12.27
CA ASP A 52 -8.45 -2.87 12.78
C ASP A 52 -7.04 -3.08 12.20
N THR A 53 -6.36 -4.17 12.55
CA THR A 53 -5.05 -4.51 11.96
C THR A 53 -5.17 -5.66 10.97
N ILE A 54 -4.18 -5.79 10.06
CA ILE A 54 -4.12 -6.96 9.18
C ILE A 54 -4.02 -8.24 10.02
N ASP A 55 -3.24 -8.23 11.10
CA ASP A 55 -3.09 -9.39 11.96
C ASP A 55 -4.41 -9.86 12.59
N SER A 56 -5.26 -8.94 13.06
CA SER A 56 -6.60 -9.30 13.55
C SER A 56 -7.43 -10.01 12.48
N LEU A 57 -7.30 -9.60 11.21
CA LEU A 57 -7.98 -10.28 10.11
C LEU A 57 -7.34 -11.65 9.80
N ILE A 58 -6.02 -11.78 9.91
CA ILE A 58 -5.31 -13.05 9.77
C ILE A 58 -5.74 -14.03 10.88
N ASP A 59 -5.84 -13.58 12.13
CA ASP A 59 -6.31 -14.40 13.24
C ASP A 59 -7.73 -14.91 13.02
N LYS A 60 -8.59 -14.07 12.43
CA LYS A 60 -9.98 -14.41 12.13
C LYS A 60 -10.15 -15.33 10.92
N TYR A 61 -9.36 -15.12 9.86
CA TYR A 61 -9.57 -15.75 8.56
C TYR A 61 -8.45 -16.67 8.09
N SER A 62 -7.43 -16.87 8.92
CA SER A 62 -6.14 -17.50 8.60
C SER A 62 -5.27 -16.71 7.63
N LEU A 63 -3.98 -17.08 7.59
CA LEU A 63 -2.96 -16.42 6.78
C LEU A 63 -3.27 -16.54 5.28
N PRO A 64 -3.44 -15.43 4.54
CA PRO A 64 -3.67 -15.49 3.11
C PRO A 64 -2.40 -15.90 2.36
N LYS A 65 -2.56 -16.46 1.15
CA LYS A 65 -1.42 -16.70 0.24
C LYS A 65 -0.95 -15.42 -0.47
N PHE A 66 -1.86 -14.47 -0.67
CA PHE A 66 -1.64 -13.22 -1.38
C PHE A 66 -2.48 -12.11 -0.73
N CYS A 67 -1.91 -10.92 -0.57
CA CYS A 67 -2.59 -9.74 -0.03
C CYS A 67 -2.25 -8.50 -0.89
N LYS A 68 -3.27 -7.85 -1.46
CA LYS A 68 -3.13 -6.53 -2.11
C LYS A 68 -3.52 -5.46 -1.11
N ILE A 69 -2.68 -4.45 -0.99
CA ILE A 69 -2.87 -3.26 -0.15
C ILE A 69 -2.93 -2.07 -1.09
N ASP A 70 -4.08 -1.43 -1.13
CA ASP A 70 -4.40 -0.37 -2.06
C ASP A 70 -5.29 0.60 -1.31
N VAL A 71 -4.66 1.56 -0.65
CA VAL A 71 -5.30 2.42 0.36
C VAL A 71 -4.89 3.87 0.19
N GLU A 72 -4.49 4.23 -1.03
CA GLU A 72 -4.31 5.60 -1.50
C GLU A 72 -3.40 6.40 -0.57
N GLY A 73 -2.15 5.94 -0.40
CA GLY A 73 -1.13 6.62 0.40
C GLY A 73 -1.17 6.32 1.89
N TYR A 74 -1.89 5.28 2.32
CA TYR A 74 -1.94 4.78 3.70
C TYR A 74 -1.29 3.39 3.87
N GLU A 75 -0.56 2.91 2.85
CA GLU A 75 -0.03 1.54 2.75
C GLU A 75 0.91 1.23 3.92
N LYS A 76 1.77 2.19 4.27
CA LYS A 76 2.70 2.07 5.39
C LYS A 76 1.99 1.78 6.70
N ASN A 77 0.93 2.52 6.99
CA ASN A 77 0.21 2.39 8.25
C ASN A 77 -0.53 1.06 8.32
N VAL A 78 -1.07 0.58 7.19
CA VAL A 78 -1.62 -0.78 7.08
C VAL A 78 -0.54 -1.82 7.38
N LEU A 79 0.63 -1.70 6.76
CA LEU A 79 1.76 -2.62 6.92
C LEU A 79 2.37 -2.60 8.33
N ALA A 80 2.32 -1.46 9.04
CA ALA A 80 2.76 -1.37 10.43
C ALA A 80 1.91 -2.23 11.39
N GLY A 81 0.70 -2.62 10.98
CA GLY A 81 -0.17 -3.56 11.71
C GLY A 81 0.01 -5.03 11.31
N LEU A 82 1.00 -5.35 10.47
CA LEU A 82 1.30 -6.71 10.01
C LEU A 82 2.55 -7.27 10.71
N HIS A 83 2.39 -8.35 11.47
CA HIS A 83 3.50 -9.09 12.09
C HIS A 83 3.60 -10.52 11.56
N HIS A 84 2.68 -10.94 10.71
CA HIS A 84 2.75 -12.22 10.01
C HIS A 84 3.42 -12.11 8.64
N LYS A 85 4.20 -13.14 8.31
CA LYS A 85 4.83 -13.27 7.00
C LYS A 85 3.84 -13.80 5.96
N ILE A 86 3.15 -12.91 5.26
CA ILE A 86 2.32 -13.27 4.10
C ILE A 86 3.24 -13.66 2.93
N PRO A 87 3.00 -14.80 2.23
CA PRO A 87 3.88 -15.26 1.15
C PRO A 87 4.04 -14.25 0.02
N TYR A 88 2.95 -13.61 -0.40
CA TYR A 88 2.95 -12.58 -1.43
C TYR A 88 2.14 -11.35 -1.01
N ILE A 89 2.74 -10.17 -1.16
CA ILE A 89 2.05 -8.90 -0.96
C ILE A 89 2.23 -8.04 -2.21
N SER A 90 1.20 -7.33 -2.63
CA SER A 90 1.32 -6.20 -3.56
C SER A 90 0.84 -4.93 -2.88
N PHE A 91 1.57 -3.83 -3.01
CA PHE A 91 1.10 -2.53 -2.55
C PHE A 91 1.37 -1.44 -3.58
N GLU A 92 0.47 -0.45 -3.63
CA GLU A 92 0.60 0.66 -4.55
C GLU A 92 1.73 1.60 -4.15
N PHE A 93 2.36 2.19 -5.16
CA PHE A 93 3.30 3.28 -4.97
C PHE A 93 3.17 4.31 -6.09
N THR A 94 3.63 5.51 -5.77
CA THR A 94 3.90 6.56 -6.76
C THR A 94 5.24 7.20 -6.44
N SER A 95 5.94 7.63 -7.48
CA SER A 95 7.22 8.34 -7.38
C SER A 95 7.14 9.60 -6.51
N ILE A 96 5.95 10.21 -6.37
CA ILE A 96 5.71 11.38 -5.50
C ILE A 96 5.81 11.01 -4.00
N PHE A 97 5.43 9.77 -3.66
CA PHE A 97 5.42 9.21 -2.30
C PHE A 97 6.40 8.05 -2.16
N PHE A 98 7.50 8.10 -2.90
CA PHE A 98 8.43 6.98 -2.96
C PHE A 98 9.11 6.68 -1.61
N ASP A 99 9.24 7.69 -0.75
CA ASP A 99 9.69 7.54 0.62
C ASP A 99 8.75 6.66 1.46
N ASP A 100 7.42 6.78 1.29
CA ASP A 100 6.46 5.88 1.95
C ASP A 100 6.63 4.44 1.43
N ALA A 101 6.88 4.27 0.12
CA ALA A 101 7.18 2.96 -0.44
C ALA A 101 8.48 2.35 0.10
N GLU A 102 9.53 3.16 0.33
CA GLU A 102 10.78 2.71 0.96
C GLU A 102 10.57 2.27 2.43
N GLU A 103 9.68 2.95 3.15
CA GLU A 103 9.28 2.55 4.52
C GLU A 103 8.49 1.23 4.50
N CYS A 104 7.52 1.07 3.58
CA CYS A 104 6.80 -0.19 3.35
C CYS A 104 7.76 -1.36 3.08
N LEU A 105 8.72 -1.17 2.17
CA LEU A 105 9.75 -2.17 1.86
C LEU A 105 10.59 -2.55 3.09
N SER A 106 10.86 -1.58 3.97
CA SER A 106 11.65 -1.77 5.18
C SER A 106 10.89 -2.58 6.22
N LEU A 107 9.63 -2.22 6.51
CA LEU A 107 8.73 -2.98 7.39
C LEU A 107 8.62 -4.45 6.95
N LEU A 108 8.40 -4.68 5.65
CA LEU A 108 8.27 -6.04 5.12
C LEU A 108 9.58 -6.84 5.18
N SER A 109 10.73 -6.19 5.02
CA SER A 109 12.04 -6.86 5.14
C SER A 109 12.38 -7.26 6.58
N GLU A 110 11.78 -6.62 7.58
CA GLU A 110 11.96 -7.00 9.00
C GLU A 110 11.25 -8.31 9.35
N LEU A 111 10.19 -8.67 8.62
CA LEU A 111 9.44 -9.92 8.81
C LEU A 111 10.18 -11.16 8.25
N GLY A 112 11.29 -10.96 7.52
CA GLY A 112 12.16 -12.02 7.05
C GLY A 112 12.74 -11.76 5.67
N ASN A 113 13.33 -12.81 5.09
CA ASN A 113 13.93 -12.71 3.76
C ASN A 113 12.87 -12.47 2.68
N THR A 114 12.97 -11.36 1.98
CA THR A 114 12.05 -10.90 0.94
C THR A 114 12.78 -10.66 -0.37
N GLU A 115 12.07 -10.86 -1.48
CA GLU A 115 12.50 -10.45 -2.81
C GLU A 115 11.36 -9.70 -3.50
N TYR A 116 11.72 -8.85 -4.46
CA TYR A 116 10.80 -7.82 -4.96
C TYR A 116 10.66 -7.83 -6.48
N ASN A 117 9.53 -7.32 -6.96
CA ASN A 117 9.29 -7.00 -8.36
C ASN A 117 8.36 -5.77 -8.45
N VAL A 118 8.13 -5.24 -9.64
CA VAL A 118 7.26 -4.07 -9.85
C VAL A 118 6.42 -4.26 -11.11
N SER A 119 5.20 -3.74 -11.11
CA SER A 119 4.34 -3.57 -12.27
C SER A 119 4.03 -2.08 -12.39
N PHE A 120 4.50 -1.42 -13.44
CA PHE A 120 4.19 -0.01 -13.67
C PHE A 120 2.78 0.16 -14.25
N GLY A 121 2.04 1.13 -13.70
CA GLY A 121 0.65 1.41 -13.98
C GLY A 121 -0.23 0.16 -13.96
N GLU A 122 -1.27 0.19 -14.78
CA GLU A 122 -2.20 -0.94 -14.96
C GLU A 122 -1.70 -2.01 -15.93
N SER A 123 -0.38 -2.15 -16.13
CA SER A 123 0.16 -3.10 -17.10
C SER A 123 -0.12 -4.56 -16.73
N MET A 124 -0.32 -4.85 -15.44
CA MET A 124 -0.48 -6.19 -14.86
C MET A 124 0.67 -7.15 -15.25
N GLN A 125 1.86 -6.60 -15.49
CA GLN A 125 3.04 -7.34 -15.91
C GLN A 125 4.23 -6.99 -15.04
N LEU A 126 4.91 -8.01 -14.52
CA LEU A 126 6.15 -7.83 -13.78
C LEU A 126 7.24 -7.30 -14.72
N ASN A 127 7.81 -6.15 -14.38
CA ASN A 127 8.81 -5.47 -15.20
C ASN A 127 10.20 -6.12 -15.12
N LEU A 128 10.50 -6.86 -14.06
CA LEU A 128 11.79 -7.52 -13.87
C LEU A 128 11.69 -9.01 -14.18
N ASN A 129 12.63 -9.52 -14.99
CA ASN A 129 12.72 -10.95 -15.37
C ASN A 129 13.04 -11.89 -14.20
N LYS A 130 13.52 -11.34 -13.08
CA LYS A 130 13.80 -12.06 -11.84
C LYS A 130 13.30 -11.21 -10.68
N TRP A 131 12.99 -11.85 -9.56
CA TRP A 131 12.84 -11.16 -8.29
C TRP A 131 14.20 -10.61 -7.84
N VAL A 132 14.21 -9.40 -7.29
CA VAL A 132 15.42 -8.64 -6.97
C VAL A 132 15.49 -8.25 -5.49
N THR A 133 16.64 -7.74 -5.04
CA THR A 133 16.77 -7.17 -3.68
C THR A 133 16.04 -5.83 -3.56
N LYS A 134 15.86 -5.36 -2.32
CA LYS A 134 15.27 -4.05 -2.03
C LYS A 134 16.04 -2.92 -2.73
N GLU A 135 17.36 -2.97 -2.69
CA GLU A 135 18.26 -1.96 -3.26
C GLU A 135 18.20 -1.95 -4.79
N GLU A 136 18.17 -3.14 -5.41
CA GLU A 136 18.01 -3.29 -6.86
C GLU A 136 16.65 -2.72 -7.32
N LEU A 137 15.56 -3.00 -6.59
CA LEU A 137 14.23 -2.47 -6.88
C LEU A 137 14.20 -0.94 -6.79
N ILE A 138 14.71 -0.38 -5.69
CA ILE A 138 14.75 1.08 -5.47
C ILE A 138 15.53 1.77 -6.59
N ALA A 139 16.70 1.24 -6.94
CA ALA A 139 17.51 1.78 -8.03
C ALA A 139 16.82 1.66 -9.40
N TYR A 140 15.97 0.65 -9.61
CA TYR A 140 15.19 0.49 -10.82
C TYR A 140 14.04 1.49 -10.90
N ILE A 141 13.24 1.63 -9.84
CA ILE A 141 12.09 2.54 -9.82
C ILE A 141 12.55 3.99 -9.94
N ARG A 142 13.60 4.40 -9.22
CA ARG A 142 14.12 5.79 -9.26
C ARG A 142 14.61 6.26 -10.64
N LYS A 143 14.88 5.34 -11.57
CA LYS A 143 15.22 5.68 -12.96
C LYS A 143 14.01 6.02 -13.84
N ASN A 144 12.79 5.75 -13.34
CA ASN A 144 11.54 5.97 -14.04
C ASN A 144 10.83 7.17 -13.41
N GLU A 145 11.09 8.36 -13.94
CA GLU A 145 10.41 9.59 -13.50
C GLU A 145 8.89 9.47 -13.69
N GLY A 146 8.11 9.91 -12.69
CA GLY A 146 6.65 9.81 -12.75
C GLY A 146 6.11 8.39 -12.63
N ALA A 147 6.94 7.40 -12.25
CA ALA A 147 6.49 6.03 -12.07
C ALA A 147 5.40 5.92 -11.00
N TRP A 148 4.44 5.05 -11.26
CA TRP A 148 3.41 4.60 -10.33
C TRP A 148 3.02 3.17 -10.69
N GLY A 149 2.32 2.47 -9.79
CA GLY A 149 1.82 1.12 -9.99
C GLY A 149 2.01 0.28 -8.72
N ASP A 150 2.29 -1.01 -8.88
CA ASP A 150 2.39 -1.96 -7.79
C ASP A 150 3.81 -2.45 -7.55
N ILE A 151 4.26 -2.43 -6.30
CA ILE A 151 5.40 -3.21 -5.84
C ILE A 151 4.90 -4.56 -5.35
N TYR A 152 5.51 -5.63 -5.85
CA TYR A 152 5.28 -6.99 -5.43
C TYR A 152 6.40 -7.46 -4.50
N VAL A 153 6.02 -8.14 -3.43
CA VAL A 153 6.91 -8.69 -2.41
C VAL A 153 6.65 -10.19 -2.31
N HIS A 154 7.71 -10.98 -2.36
CA HIS A 154 7.68 -12.41 -2.12
C HIS A 154 8.53 -12.74 -0.90
N SER A 155 7.90 -13.36 0.09
CA SER A 155 8.51 -13.72 1.37
C SER A 155 8.99 -15.17 1.34
N LYS A 156 10.31 -15.43 1.48
CA LYS A 156 10.94 -16.76 1.32
C LYS A 156 10.90 -17.67 2.53
#